data_AF-A0A4Q3QYX4-F1
#
_entry.id   AF-A0A4Q3QYX4-F1
#
_cell.length_a   1.000
_cell.length_b   1.000
_cell.length_c   1.000
_cell.angle_alpha   90.00
_cell.angle_beta   90.00
_cell.angle_gamma   90.00
#
_symmetry.space_group_name_H-M   'P 1'
#
loop_
_entity.id
_entity.type
_entity.pdbx_description
1 polymer ?
#
loop_
_entity_poly.entity_id
_entity_poly.type
_entity_poly.pdbx_seq_one_letter_code
_entity_poly.pdbx_strand_id
1 'polypeptide(L)' 'RVFKEKTGTTILEYLTLLRLEFAKTMLNNPEFTIEYIAARCGFKTARQLQRILKANKK' A
#
# COMPACT_ATOMS: atom_id res chain seq x y z
N ARG A 1 -17.29 -13.53 -4.00
CA ARG A 1 -16.87 -14.79 -3.35
C ARG A 1 -15.76 -15.47 -4.15
N VAL A 2 -15.91 -15.60 -5.47
CA VAL A 2 -14.90 -16.10 -6.43
C VAL A 2 -13.47 -15.57 -6.25
N PHE A 3 -13.27 -14.24 -6.13
CA PHE A 3 -11.91 -13.69 -6.01
C PHE A 3 -11.16 -14.28 -4.80
N LYS A 4 -11.81 -14.29 -3.63
CA LYS A 4 -11.23 -14.84 -2.40
C LYS A 4 -11.01 -16.35 -2.48
N GLU A 5 -11.91 -17.07 -3.14
CA GLU A 5 -11.75 -18.51 -3.37
C GLU A 5 -10.53 -18.82 -4.25
N LYS A 6 -10.21 -17.95 -5.21
CA LYS A 6 -9.08 -18.14 -6.13
C LYS A 6 -7.74 -17.62 -5.60
N THR A 7 -7.74 -16.51 -4.88
CA THR A 7 -6.51 -15.84 -4.43
C THR A 7 -6.20 -16.05 -2.94
N GLY A 8 -7.14 -16.60 -2.18
CA GLY A 8 -7.05 -16.75 -0.73
C GLY A 8 -7.25 -15.46 0.06
N THR A 9 -7.44 -14.32 -0.62
CA THR A 9 -7.53 -12.99 0.01
C THR A 9 -8.73 -12.20 -0.50
N THR A 10 -9.23 -11.28 0.31
CA THR A 10 -10.27 -10.36 -0.15
C THR A 10 -9.71 -9.38 -1.19
N ILE A 11 -10.58 -8.82 -2.03
CA ILE A 11 -10.20 -7.80 -3.01
C ILE A 11 -9.56 -6.58 -2.32
N LEU A 12 -10.05 -6.20 -1.14
CA LEU A 12 -9.55 -5.07 -0.36
C LEU A 12 -8.13 -5.31 0.18
N GLU A 13 -7.87 -6.50 0.72
CA GLU A 13 -6.54 -6.91 1.17
C GLU A 13 -5.56 -6.94 -0.01
N TYR A 14 -5.94 -7.55 -1.12
CA TYR A 14 -5.12 -7.60 -2.33
C TYR A 14 -4.80 -6.21 -2.88
N LEU A 15 -5.80 -5.32 -2.97
CA LEU A 15 -5.60 -3.94 -3.37
C LEU A 15 -4.66 -3.20 -2.42
N THR A 16 -4.76 -3.47 -1.11
CA THR A 16 -3.87 -2.88 -0.11
C THR A 16 -2.43 -3.35 -0.33
N LEU A 17 -2.21 -4.64 -0.62
CA LEU A 17 -0.89 -5.18 -0.94
C LEU A 17 -0.31 -4.53 -2.20
N LEU A 18 -1.11 -4.41 -3.26
CA LEU A 18 -0.67 -3.76 -4.51
C LEU A 18 -0.26 -2.30 -4.28
N ARG A 19 -1.04 -1.55 -3.48
CA ARG A 19 -0.71 -0.17 -3.09
C ARG A 19 0.58 -0.09 -2.29
N LEU A 20 0.84 -1.07 -1.41
CA LEU A 20 2.07 -1.11 -0.62
C LEU A 20 3.29 -1.46 -1.48
N GLU A 21 3.17 -2.38 -2.42
CA GLU A 21 4.26 -2.68 -3.36
C GLU A 21 4.63 -1.43 -4.15
N PHE A 22 3.64 -0.72 -4.69
CA PHE A 22 3.88 0.53 -5.40
C PHE A 22 4.52 1.60 -4.49
N ALA A 23 4.04 1.75 -3.26
CA ALA A 23 4.63 2.66 -2.28
C ALA A 23 6.10 2.32 -1.99
N LYS A 24 6.45 1.03 -1.85
CA LYS A 24 7.83 0.57 -1.63
C LYS A 24 8.74 0.94 -2.81
N THR A 25 8.27 0.80 -4.04
CA THR A 25 9.02 1.25 -5.23
C THR A 25 9.27 2.75 -5.19
N MET A 26 8.25 3.54 -4.82
CA MET A 26 8.38 5.00 -4.74
C MET A 26 9.31 5.47 -3.61
N LEU A 27 9.35 4.77 -2.48
CA LEU A 27 10.25 5.09 -1.35
C LEU A 27 11.74 5.00 -1.71
N ASN A 28 12.10 4.33 -2.80
CA ASN A 28 13.48 4.28 -3.30
C ASN A 28 13.92 5.60 -3.96
N ASN A 29 13.00 6.52 -4.27
CA ASN A 29 13.34 7.84 -4.79
C ASN A 29 13.35 8.88 -3.64
N PRO A 30 14.50 9.49 -3.31
CA PRO A 30 14.61 10.47 -2.22
C PRO A 30 13.88 11.80 -2.50
N GLU A 31 13.49 12.08 -3.74
CA GLU A 31 12.75 13.30 -4.11
C GLU A 31 11.27 13.24 -3.69
N PHE A 32 10.75 12.05 -3.38
CA PHE A 32 9.35 11.87 -3.06
C PHE A 32 9.09 11.98 -1.56
N THR A 33 8.24 12.93 -1.17
CA THR A 33 7.75 13.03 0.20
C THR A 33 6.75 11.93 0.52
N ILE A 34 6.62 11.58 1.81
CA ILE A 34 5.71 10.51 2.21
C ILE A 34 4.24 10.87 2.00
N GLU A 35 3.89 12.17 2.07
CA GLU A 35 2.58 12.71 1.71
C GLU A 35 2.28 12.50 0.22
N TYR A 36 3.27 12.78 -0.64
CA TYR A 36 3.13 12.57 -2.08
C TYR A 36 2.95 11.09 -2.41
N ILE A 37 3.76 10.21 -1.82
CA ILE A 37 3.64 8.75 -2.01
C ILE A 37 2.26 8.28 -1.53
N ALA A 38 1.79 8.73 -0.37
CA ALA A 38 0.47 8.36 0.14
C ALA A 38 -0.65 8.73 -0.83
N ALA A 39 -0.65 9.96 -1.36
CA ALA A 39 -1.63 10.41 -2.35
C ALA A 39 -1.57 9.57 -3.63
N ARG A 40 -0.36 9.28 -4.15
CA ARG A 40 -0.15 8.48 -5.36
C ARG A 40 -0.57 7.02 -5.20
N CYS A 41 -0.45 6.46 -4.00
CA CYS A 41 -0.88 5.10 -3.70
C CYS A 41 -2.34 5.00 -3.24
N GLY A 42 -3.10 6.10 -3.23
CA GLY A 42 -4.52 6.12 -2.88
C GLY A 42 -4.81 6.03 -1.38
N PHE A 43 -3.86 6.47 -0.54
CA PHE A 43 -4.06 6.66 0.90
C PHE A 43 -4.48 8.10 1.20
N LYS A 44 -5.35 8.27 2.20
CA LYS A 44 -5.87 9.60 2.56
C LYS A 44 -4.82 10.47 3.25
N THR A 45 -3.89 9.86 3.99
CA THR A 45 -2.86 10.57 4.74
C THR A 45 -1.54 9.80 4.76
N ALA A 46 -0.43 10.52 4.90
CA ALA A 46 0.88 9.93 5.15
C ALA A 46 0.87 8.99 6.37
N ARG A 47 0.17 9.38 7.45
CA ARG A 47 0.02 8.55 8.66
C ARG A 47 -0.65 7.20 8.36
N GLN A 48 -1.64 7.16 7.47
CA GLN A 48 -2.27 5.91 7.07
C GLN A 48 -1.28 4.99 6.36
N LEU A 49 -0.52 5.51 5.40
CA LEU A 49 0.52 4.77 4.70
C LEU A 49 1.58 4.25 5.69
N GLN A 50 2.11 5.10 6.56
CA GLN A 50 3.11 4.74 7.57
C GLN A 50 2.64 3.62 8.51
N ARG A 51 1.39 3.69 8.99
CA ARG A 51 0.82 2.65 9.86
C ARG A 51 0.76 1.30 9.15
N ILE A 52 0.33 1.29 7.90
CA ILE A 52 0.19 0.05 7.12
C ILE A 52 1.57 -0.51 6.73
N LEU A 53 2.52 0.34 6.34
CA LEU A 53 3.92 -0.06 6.09
C LEU A 53 4.53 -0.71 7.33
N LYS A 54 4.33 -0.13 8.52
CA LYS A 54 4.81 -0.70 9.78
C LYS A 54 4.17 -2.06 10.09
N ALA A 55 2.86 -2.20 9.85
CA ALA A 55 2.14 -3.45 10.08
C ALA A 55 2.51 -4.57 9.09
N ASN A 56 3.07 -4.23 7.91
CA ASN A 56 3.43 -5.17 6.86
C ASN A 56 4.95 -5.25 6.60
N LYS A 57 5.77 -4.82 7.58
CA LYS A 57 7.21 -5.12 7.58
C LYS A 57 7.38 -6.61 7.90
N LYS A 58 7.61 -7.43 6.88
CA LYS A 58 8.32 -8.70 7.03
C LYS A 58 9.81 -8.42 7.04
#